data_AF-A0A822C106-F1
#
_entry.id   AF-A0A822C106-F1
#
_cell.length_a   1.000
_cell.length_b   1.000
_cell.length_c   1.000
_cell.angle_alpha   90.00
_cell.angle_beta   90.00
_cell.angle_gamma   90.00
#
_symmetry.space_group_name_H-M   'P 1'
#
loop_
_entity.id
_entity.type
_entity.pdbx_description
1 polymer ?
#
loop_
_entity_poly.entity_id
_entity_poly.type
_entity_poly.pdbx_seq_one_letter_code
_entity_poly.pdbx_strand_id
1 'polypeptide(L)'
;VIVLNHPGHIGQGYAPVLDCHTTHIACKFAELISKVDRRTGKVIEEAPTFIKSGDSAMVKMIPTKPICVEKFSDYPPLGRFAVRDMRQTVAVGVIKDVEKKAPISSKGAKATVQVATKGNKK
;
A
#
# COMPACT_ATOMS: atom_id res chain seq x y z
N VAL A 1 -1.22 7.98 -1.00
CA VAL A 1 -0.09 8.14 -1.96
C VAL A 1 0.08 9.63 -2.23
N ILE A 2 1.32 10.11 -2.31
CA ILE A 2 1.69 11.47 -2.70
C ILE A 2 2.51 11.36 -3.98
N VAL A 3 2.03 11.97 -5.07
CA VAL A 3 2.75 11.93 -6.37
C VAL A 3 3.84 13.00 -6.35
N LEU A 4 5.05 12.61 -6.73
CA LEU A 4 6.22 13.48 -6.73
C LEU A 4 6.36 14.16 -8.10
N ASN A 5 7.25 13.65 -8.95
CA ASN A 5 7.49 14.17 -10.29
C ASN A 5 7.28 13.03 -11.30
N HIS A 6 6.04 12.85 -11.72
CA HIS A 6 5.68 11.94 -12.81
C HIS A 6 5.39 12.76 -14.08
N PRO A 7 5.99 12.43 -15.24
CA PRO A 7 5.81 13.21 -16.48
C PRO A 7 4.43 12.99 -17.13
N GLY A 8 3.71 11.92 -16.78
CA GLY A 8 2.37 11.62 -17.27
C GLY A 8 1.29 11.71 -16.16
N HIS A 9 0.12 11.13 -16.44
CA HIS A 9 -0.99 11.04 -15.49
C HIS A 9 -1.08 9.64 -14.87
N ILE A 10 -1.39 9.56 -13.57
CA ILE A 10 -1.63 8.29 -12.89
C ILE A 10 -3.13 8.05 -12.83
N GLY A 11 -3.61 7.06 -13.58
CA GLY A 11 -5.03 6.67 -13.64
C GLY A 11 -5.29 5.29 -13.00
N GLN A 12 -6.56 4.88 -13.01
CA GLN A 12 -6.92 3.49 -12.69
C GLN A 12 -6.23 2.52 -13.65
N GLY A 13 -5.82 1.36 -13.15
CA GLY A 13 -5.11 0.33 -13.91
C GLY A 13 -3.60 0.52 -14.03
N TYR A 14 -3.04 1.67 -13.62
CA TYR A 14 -1.59 1.91 -13.59
C TYR A 14 -0.87 0.85 -12.74
N ALA A 15 0.23 0.28 -13.24
CA ALA A 15 0.90 -0.87 -12.63
C ALA A 15 2.41 -0.65 -12.41
N PRO A 16 2.80 0.32 -11.56
CA PRO A 16 4.20 0.59 -11.22
C PRO A 16 4.77 -0.46 -10.28
N VAL A 17 6.07 -0.37 -10.02
CA VAL A 17 6.74 -1.21 -9.03
C VAL A 17 6.75 -0.52 -7.67
N LEU A 18 6.40 -1.27 -6.62
CA LEU A 18 6.46 -0.81 -5.24
C LEU A 18 7.68 -1.41 -4.56
N ASP A 19 8.47 -0.54 -3.93
CA ASP A 19 9.45 -0.90 -2.92
C ASP A 19 8.82 -0.74 -1.55
N CYS A 20 8.62 -1.87 -0.86
CA CYS A 20 8.17 -1.90 0.53
C CYS A 20 9.19 -2.70 1.34
N HIS A 21 9.89 -2.00 2.25
CA HIS A 21 11.06 -2.54 2.98
C HIS A 21 12.11 -3.14 2.02
N THR A 22 12.26 -4.46 1.98
CA THR A 22 13.18 -5.21 1.09
C THR A 22 12.49 -5.78 -0.15
N THR A 23 11.17 -5.64 -0.26
CA THR A 23 10.37 -6.27 -1.31
C THR A 23 10.12 -5.33 -2.47
N HIS A 24 10.45 -5.79 -3.69
CA HIS A 24 10.27 -5.08 -4.96
C HIS A 24 9.25 -5.82 -5.83
N ILE A 25 7.99 -5.37 -5.85
CA ILE A 25 6.87 -6.07 -6.53
C ILE A 25 5.99 -5.08 -7.28
N ALA A 26 5.57 -5.43 -8.50
CA ALA A 26 4.59 -4.67 -9.27
C ALA A 26 3.20 -4.73 -8.60
N CYS A 27 2.55 -3.59 -8.41
CA CYS A 27 1.19 -3.51 -7.86
C CYS A 27 0.31 -2.67 -8.77
N LYS A 28 -0.88 -3.20 -9.09
CA LYS A 28 -1.88 -2.50 -9.90
C LYS A 28 -2.69 -1.55 -9.03
N PHE A 29 -2.81 -0.30 -9.45
CA PHE A 29 -3.73 0.68 -8.89
C PHE A 29 -5.13 0.26 -9.35
N ALA A 30 -5.89 -0.36 -8.46
CA ALA A 30 -7.22 -0.89 -8.80
C ALA A 30 -8.24 0.25 -8.86
N GLU A 31 -8.32 1.04 -7.79
CA GLU A 31 -9.31 2.10 -7.64
C GLU A 31 -8.66 3.35 -7.02
N LEU A 32 -9.00 4.50 -7.60
CA LEU A 32 -8.69 5.81 -7.06
C LEU A 32 -9.85 6.22 -6.16
N ILE A 33 -9.68 6.15 -4.84
CA ILE A 33 -10.79 6.33 -3.88
C ILE A 33 -11.12 7.81 -3.73
N SER A 34 -10.12 8.63 -3.42
CA SER A 34 -10.31 10.07 -3.23
C SER A 34 -9.00 10.84 -3.37
N LYS A 35 -9.07 12.06 -3.90
CA LYS A 35 -8.00 13.04 -3.86
C LYS A 35 -8.03 13.76 -2.52
N VAL A 36 -6.89 13.88 -1.87
CA VAL A 36 -6.73 14.53 -0.57
C VAL A 36 -5.69 15.64 -0.61
N ASP A 37 -5.89 16.69 0.17
CA ASP A 37 -4.89 17.74 0.37
C ASP A 37 -3.71 17.18 1.20
N ARG A 38 -2.49 17.36 0.69
CA ARG A 38 -1.24 16.97 1.35
C ARG A 38 -1.04 17.65 2.71
N ARG A 39 -1.53 18.89 2.90
CA ARG A 39 -1.34 19.67 4.15
C ARG A 39 -2.49 19.49 5.14
N THR A 40 -3.73 19.63 4.70
CA THR A 40 -4.89 19.56 5.61
C THR A 40 -5.48 18.17 5.77
N GLY A 41 -5.12 17.20 4.90
CA GLY A 41 -5.68 15.85 4.91
C GLY A 41 -7.16 15.75 4.50
N LYS A 42 -7.79 16.87 4.13
CA LYS A 42 -9.18 16.91 3.69
C LYS A 42 -9.32 16.28 2.30
N VAL A 43 -10.44 15.60 2.06
CA VAL A 43 -10.84 15.17 0.71
C VAL A 43 -11.16 16.41 -0.11
N ILE A 44 -10.57 16.48 -1.31
CA ILE A 44 -10.83 17.52 -2.31
C ILE A 44 -11.88 17.02 -3.31
N GLU A 45 -11.76 15.76 -3.72
CA GLU A 45 -12.53 15.15 -4.79
C GLU A 45 -12.67 13.64 -4.51
N GLU A 46 -13.87 13.09 -4.66
CA GLU A 46 -14.11 11.64 -4.55
C GLU A 46 -14.02 11.01 -5.94
N ALA A 47 -13.45 9.79 -6.02
CA ALA A 47 -13.25 9.03 -7.26
C ALA A 47 -12.60 9.81 -8.43
N PRO A 48 -11.45 10.48 -8.24
CA PRO A 48 -10.78 11.21 -9.33
C PRO A 48 -10.35 10.26 -10.46
N THR A 49 -10.53 10.68 -11.71
CA THR A 49 -10.13 9.87 -12.88
C THR A 49 -8.61 9.80 -13.07
N PHE A 50 -7.90 10.88 -12.72
CA PHE A 50 -6.45 11.01 -12.87
C PHE A 50 -5.81 11.78 -11.70
N ILE A 51 -4.62 11.36 -11.29
CA ILE A 51 -3.77 12.10 -10.33
C ILE A 51 -2.58 12.73 -11.08
N LYS A 52 -2.22 13.97 -10.71
CA LYS A 52 -1.06 14.70 -11.25
C LYS A 52 0.06 14.85 -10.21
N SER A 53 1.26 15.23 -10.66
CA SER A 53 2.39 15.57 -9.80
C SER A 53 2.03 16.63 -8.76
N GLY A 54 2.42 16.41 -7.50
CA GLY A 54 2.08 17.25 -6.35
C GLY A 54 0.78 16.89 -5.63
N ASP A 55 -0.16 16.18 -6.29
CA ASP A 55 -1.40 15.74 -5.67
C ASP A 55 -1.17 14.60 -4.65
N SER A 56 -2.07 14.49 -3.68
CA SER A 56 -2.17 13.32 -2.80
C SER A 56 -3.52 12.63 -2.99
N ALA A 57 -3.55 11.31 -2.84
CA ALA A 57 -4.76 10.52 -3.02
C ALA A 57 -4.77 9.24 -2.15
N MET A 58 -5.96 8.80 -1.77
CA MET A 58 -6.22 7.46 -1.28
C MET A 58 -6.44 6.52 -2.46
N VAL A 59 -5.76 5.37 -2.47
CA VAL A 59 -5.73 4.43 -3.60
C VAL A 59 -5.84 3.01 -3.09
N LYS A 60 -6.73 2.20 -3.67
CA LYS A 60 -6.75 0.75 -3.48
C LYS A 60 -5.78 0.11 -4.47
N MET A 61 -4.82 -0.64 -3.96
CA MET A 61 -3.80 -1.31 -4.76
C MET A 61 -3.87 -2.83 -4.59
N ILE A 62 -3.68 -3.55 -5.69
CA ILE A 62 -3.66 -5.02 -5.73
C ILE A 62 -2.25 -5.46 -6.14
N PRO A 63 -1.50 -6.16 -5.28
CA PRO A 63 -0.17 -6.65 -5.63
C PRO A 63 -0.27 -7.80 -6.63
N THR A 64 0.63 -7.84 -7.63
CA THR A 64 0.65 -8.90 -8.64
C THR A 64 1.19 -10.24 -8.12
N LYS A 65 1.95 -10.21 -7.02
CA LYS A 65 2.51 -11.37 -6.32
C LYS A 65 2.21 -11.23 -4.82
N PRO A 66 2.13 -12.33 -4.05
CA PRO A 66 1.97 -12.25 -2.60
C PRO A 66 3.07 -11.40 -1.96
N ILE A 67 2.66 -10.47 -1.10
CA ILE A 67 3.55 -9.56 -0.36
C ILE A 67 3.05 -9.44 1.08
N CYS A 68 3.97 -9.29 2.03
CA CYS A 68 3.66 -8.97 3.42
C CYS A 68 3.81 -7.46 3.62
N VAL A 69 2.71 -6.78 3.96
CA VAL A 69 2.68 -5.35 4.28
C VAL A 69 1.80 -5.13 5.52
N GLU A 70 2.08 -4.06 6.26
CA GLU A 70 1.36 -3.74 7.50
C GLU A 70 0.93 -2.27 7.52
N LYS A 71 -0.01 -1.92 8.39
CA LYS A 71 -0.44 -0.52 8.54
C LYS A 71 0.71 0.30 9.11
N PHE A 72 0.85 1.54 8.65
CA PHE A 72 1.91 2.43 9.12
C PHE A 72 1.86 2.71 10.63
N SER A 73 0.67 2.73 11.23
CA SER A 73 0.51 2.90 12.68
C SER A 73 0.97 1.70 13.49
N ASP A 74 0.82 0.48 12.95
CA ASP A 74 1.12 -0.77 13.66
C ASP A 74 2.59 -1.16 13.48
N TYR A 75 3.11 -1.01 12.26
CA TYR A 75 4.51 -1.32 11.94
C TYR A 75 5.10 -0.32 10.93
N PRO A 76 5.61 0.84 11.40
CA PRO A 76 6.15 1.90 10.55
C PRO A 76 7.16 1.47 9.46
N PRO A 77 8.05 0.48 9.67
CA PRO A 77 8.98 0.01 8.63
C PRO A 77 8.32 -0.72 7.45
N LEU A 78 7.18 -1.40 7.67
CA LEU A 78 6.43 -2.14 6.64
C LEU A 78 5.25 -1.35 6.08
N GLY A 79 4.86 -0.26 6.75
CA GLY A 79 3.80 0.64 6.28
C GLY A 79 4.27 1.80 5.40
N ARG A 80 5.57 1.90 5.07
CA ARG A 80 6.11 2.89 4.13
C ARG A 80 6.48 2.21 2.81
N PHE A 81 6.13 2.85 1.70
CA PHE A 81 6.51 2.38 0.37
C PHE A 81 6.89 3.53 -0.56
N ALA A 82 7.84 3.24 -1.45
CA ALA A 82 8.14 4.06 -2.62
C ALA A 82 7.52 3.42 -3.86
N VAL A 83 6.98 4.23 -4.75
CA VAL A 83 6.48 3.81 -6.06
C VAL A 83 7.52 4.23 -7.09
N ARG A 84 8.05 3.28 -7.85
CA ARG A 84 8.98 3.53 -8.94
C ARG A 84 8.43 3.08 -10.29
N ASP A 85 8.74 3.89 -11.28
CA ASP A 85 8.50 3.64 -12.69
C ASP A 85 9.56 4.40 -13.50
N MET A 86 9.88 3.95 -14.71
CA MET A 86 10.91 4.55 -15.58
C MET A 86 12.25 4.84 -14.86
N ARG A 87 12.65 3.97 -13.91
CA ARG A 87 13.85 4.11 -13.05
C ARG A 87 13.86 5.30 -12.08
N GLN A 88 12.76 6.04 -11.94
CA GLN A 88 12.59 7.17 -11.04
C GLN A 88 11.54 6.89 -9.96
N THR A 89 11.59 7.63 -8.84
CA THR A 89 10.57 7.54 -7.78
C THR A 89 9.42 8.49 -8.11
N VAL A 90 8.30 7.94 -8.58
CA VAL A 90 7.16 8.71 -9.10
C VAL A 90 6.18 9.12 -8.00
N ALA A 91 6.11 8.34 -6.92
CA ALA A 91 5.27 8.64 -5.76
C ALA A 91 5.83 7.99 -4.49
N VAL A 92 5.38 8.47 -3.34
CA VAL A 92 5.65 7.86 -2.02
C VAL A 92 4.34 7.70 -1.25
N GLY A 93 4.27 6.70 -0.37
CA GLY A 93 3.04 6.41 0.34
C GLY A 93 3.24 5.82 1.73
N VAL A 94 2.18 5.96 2.52
CA VAL A 94 1.99 5.25 3.78
C VAL A 94 0.73 4.40 3.68
N ILE A 95 0.79 3.19 4.21
CA ILE A 95 -0.31 2.25 4.24
C ILE A 95 -1.24 2.61 5.39
N LYS A 96 -2.51 2.90 5.06
CA LYS A 96 -3.55 3.24 6.02
C LYS A 96 -4.30 2.00 6.53
N ASP A 97 -4.56 1.05 5.64
CA ASP A 97 -5.23 -0.20 5.96
C ASP A 97 -4.71 -1.34 5.08
N VAL A 98 -4.87 -2.59 5.53
CA VAL A 98 -4.43 -3.80 4.82
C VAL A 98 -5.48 -4.89 4.97
N GLU A 99 -6.06 -5.32 3.85
CA GLU A 99 -6.86 -6.53 3.79
C GLU A 99 -5.92 -7.75 3.76
N LYS A 100 -5.73 -8.40 4.92
CA LYS A 100 -4.88 -9.59 5.02
C LYS A 100 -5.64 -10.78 4.43
N LYS A 101 -5.13 -11.33 3.33
CA LYS A 101 -5.61 -12.63 2.82
C LYS A 101 -5.51 -13.66 3.94
N ALA A 102 -6.56 -14.46 4.13
CA ALA A 102 -6.57 -15.53 5.12
C ALA A 102 -5.30 -16.40 4.99
N PRO A 103 -4.69 -16.82 6.10
CA PRO A 103 -3.47 -17.60 6.05
C PRO A 103 -3.73 -18.86 5.22
N ILE A 104 -3.01 -18.98 4.10
CA ILE A 104 -2.99 -20.23 3.35
C ILE A 104 -2.42 -21.26 4.32
N SER A 105 -3.24 -22.23 4.70
CA SER A 105 -2.83 -23.36 5.53
C SER A 105 -1.87 -24.23 4.73
N SER A 106 -0.60 -23.80 4.72
CA SER A 106 0.47 -24.50 4.03
C SER A 106 0.60 -25.91 4.61
N LYS A 107 0.34 -26.90 3.77
CA LYS A 107 0.59 -28.30 4.09
C LYS A 107 2.07 -28.47 4.44
N GLY A 108 2.36 -28.73 5.71
CA GLY A 108 3.56 -29.44 6.14
C GLY A 108 4.83 -28.62 6.32
N ALA A 109 4.96 -27.96 7.46
CA ALA A 109 6.22 -27.99 8.23
C ALA A 109 5.87 -28.25 9.70
N LYS A 110 6.14 -29.46 10.21
CA LYS A 110 5.94 -29.77 11.62
C LYS A 110 7.06 -29.11 12.44
N ALA A 111 6.74 -28.02 13.13
CA ALA A 111 7.49 -27.54 14.27
C ALA A 111 6.54 -27.48 15.47
N THR A 112 6.45 -28.59 16.19
CA THR A 112 5.80 -28.63 17.51
C THR A 112 6.60 -27.78 18.48
N VAL A 113 5.95 -26.84 19.16
CA VAL A 113 6.00 -26.61 20.62
C VAL A 113 4.89 -25.59 20.96
N GLN A 114 4.04 -25.94 21.93
CA GLN A 114 3.05 -25.05 22.58
C GLN A 114 3.83 -24.10 23.51
N VAL A 115 3.40 -22.92 23.98
CA VAL A 115 2.21 -22.52 24.77
C VAL A 115 2.20 -20.96 24.80
N ALA A 116 1.24 -20.18 25.31
CA ALA A 116 -0.03 -20.42 26.01
C ALA A 116 -1.03 -19.28 25.73
N THR A 117 -2.29 -19.50 26.08
CA THR A 117 -3.35 -18.48 26.16
C THR A 117 -3.34 -17.72 27.50
N LYS A 118 -3.18 -16.39 27.44
CA LYS A 118 -3.84 -15.39 28.32
C LYS A 118 -4.04 -14.14 27.47
N GLY A 119 -5.21 -13.50 27.37
CA GLY A 119 -6.37 -13.52 28.26
C GLY A 119 -6.49 -12.17 28.94
N ASN A 120 -7.22 -11.23 28.31
CA ASN A 120 -7.68 -10.02 29.00
C ASN A 120 -9.07 -9.62 28.47
N LYS A 121 -10.07 -9.81 29.32
CA LYS A 121 -11.45 -9.35 29.14
C LYS A 121 -11.71 -8.32 30.26
N LYS A 122 -12.64 -7.40 30.03
CA LYS A 122 -13.24 -6.59 31.10
C LYS A 122 -13.80 -7.49 32.20
#